data_AF-A0A3E2ND54-F1
#
_entry.id   AF-A0A3E2ND54-F1
#
_cell.length_a   1.000
_cell.length_b   1.000
_cell.length_c   1.000
_cell.angle_alpha   90.00
_cell.angle_beta   90.00
_cell.angle_gamma   90.00
#
_symmetry.space_group_name_H-M   'P 1'
#
loop_
_entity.id
_entity.type
_entity.pdbx_description
1 polymer ?
#
loop_
_entity_poly.entity_id
_entity_poly.type
_entity_poly.pdbx_seq_one_letter_code
_entity_poly.pdbx_strand_id
1 'polypeptide(L)'
;METIQEIIKKFEATKDKQIYSEIIERIKTKELLLISYMPFTNNYYLDFENGKPACYIFTEKKYYEEYQDYMMQQQIIVKHVENNEEQRMLMFGDLYRSGFEMIVIDSGQTHLVISLFDIIDKPDFSDVPEIKRPIMNPSLVCAANHFFQGLSTKRVTRDMEANMFKEIYNAKYLMPLDTSKMNMEKTNADNGECVVKEKSIMQFPLITNSEDKSFYPFFTDWNEFRRFDKEQKFSGNIATFEDIKYFIDKADGISINPYGVNITLTKDMLNVIESAAEGSLQNTVIKEQVAEKESKVMLGEPAEYPQKMIDEICKYLKTNKNVNAAYLRLMVKDNEQSYLIVVDFSGDKNVVFSSIANAGVPFSNGKYLDLVPLSSGFGKEAVENIIPFYKKKKFGVF
;
A
#
# COMPACT_ATOMS: atom_id res chain seq x y z
N MET A 1 -17.25 2.04 42.28
CA MET A 1 -17.86 2.32 40.97
C MET A 1 -17.63 1.10 40.11
N GLU A 2 -18.64 0.59 39.39
CA GLU A 2 -18.44 -0.54 38.47
C GLU A 2 -17.31 -0.24 37.50
N THR A 3 -16.50 -1.24 37.17
CA THR A 3 -15.46 -1.14 36.13
C THR A 3 -16.11 -1.09 34.74
N ILE A 4 -15.43 -0.53 33.75
CA ILE A 4 -15.93 -0.55 32.35
C ILE A 4 -16.19 -1.98 31.90
N GLN A 5 -15.38 -2.95 32.34
CA GLN A 5 -15.56 -4.34 31.98
C GLN A 5 -16.82 -5.00 32.57
N GLU A 6 -17.20 -4.65 33.80
CA GLU A 6 -18.48 -5.09 34.38
C GLU A 6 -19.67 -4.56 33.57
N ILE A 7 -19.56 -3.32 33.07
CA ILE A 7 -20.58 -2.66 32.27
C ILE A 7 -20.64 -3.26 30.86
N ILE A 8 -19.49 -3.60 30.26
CA ILE A 8 -19.43 -4.35 28.99
C ILE A 8 -20.15 -5.70 29.12
N LYS A 9 -19.86 -6.48 30.17
CA LYS A 9 -20.54 -7.76 30.41
C LYS A 9 -22.04 -7.60 30.61
N LYS A 10 -22.46 -6.54 31.30
CA LYS A 10 -23.87 -6.20 31.48
C LYS A 10 -24.54 -5.82 30.16
N PHE A 11 -23.89 -5.00 29.34
CA PHE A 11 -24.35 -4.66 27.99
C PHE A 11 -24.48 -5.90 27.11
N GLU A 12 -23.53 -6.82 27.14
CA GLU A 12 -23.60 -8.06 26.37
C GLU A 12 -24.81 -8.93 26.75
N ALA A 13 -25.21 -8.91 28.02
CA ALA A 13 -26.38 -9.64 28.50
C ALA A 13 -27.73 -8.96 28.17
N THR A 14 -27.78 -7.63 28.15
CA THR A 14 -29.05 -6.88 28.05
C THR A 14 -29.26 -6.19 26.69
N LYS A 15 -28.18 -5.87 25.99
CA LYS A 15 -28.13 -5.01 24.80
C LYS A 15 -28.82 -3.65 25.01
N ASP A 16 -28.76 -3.14 26.24
CA ASP A 16 -29.39 -1.88 26.65
C ASP A 16 -28.61 -0.66 26.13
N LYS A 17 -29.32 0.28 25.49
CA LYS A 17 -28.73 1.49 24.90
C LYS A 17 -28.16 2.47 25.93
N GLN A 18 -28.75 2.58 27.11
CA GLN A 18 -28.24 3.46 28.17
C GLN A 18 -26.89 2.95 28.70
N ILE A 19 -26.76 1.63 28.83
CA ILE A 19 -25.50 0.99 29.22
C ILE A 19 -24.43 1.23 28.15
N TYR A 20 -24.80 1.12 26.87
CA TYR A 20 -23.90 1.45 25.76
C TYR A 20 -23.38 2.89 25.83
N SER A 21 -24.28 3.86 26.03
CA SER A 21 -23.90 5.27 26.20
C SER A 21 -23.00 5.49 27.42
N GLU A 22 -23.25 4.79 28.53
CA GLU A 22 -22.40 4.86 29.71
C GLU A 22 -20.97 4.34 29.42
N ILE A 23 -20.83 3.27 28.64
CA ILE A 23 -19.50 2.76 28.23
C ILE A 23 -18.75 3.83 27.42
N ILE A 24 -19.42 4.47 26.45
CA ILE A 24 -18.81 5.52 25.62
C ILE A 24 -18.30 6.68 26.48
N GLU A 25 -19.13 7.19 27.41
CA GLU A 25 -18.73 8.31 28.27
C GLU A 25 -17.56 7.94 29.21
N ARG A 26 -17.54 6.70 29.70
CA ARG A 26 -16.42 6.22 30.53
C ARG A 26 -15.14 6.02 29.72
N ILE A 27 -15.21 5.60 28.46
CA ILE A 27 -14.04 5.52 27.58
C ILE A 27 -13.47 6.90 27.29
N LYS A 28 -14.32 7.93 27.14
CA LYS A 28 -13.88 9.33 26.97
C LYS A 28 -13.14 9.87 28.20
N THR A 29 -13.55 9.47 29.41
CA THR A 29 -13.09 10.08 30.67
C THR A 29 -12.18 9.19 31.50
N LYS A 30 -11.90 7.95 31.08
CA LYS A 30 -10.98 7.08 31.84
C LYS A 30 -9.59 7.70 31.86
N GLU A 31 -9.01 7.74 33.07
CA GLU A 31 -7.67 8.29 33.35
C GLU A 31 -6.60 7.77 32.38
N LEU A 32 -6.60 6.46 32.12
CA LEU A 32 -5.63 5.80 31.26
C LEU A 32 -6.28 4.72 30.40
N LEU A 33 -5.98 4.72 29.10
CA LEU A 33 -6.20 3.58 28.21
C LEU A 33 -4.86 3.19 27.57
N LEU A 34 -4.75 1.93 27.21
CA LEU A 34 -3.65 1.39 26.43
C LEU A 34 -4.17 1.13 25.02
N ILE A 35 -3.45 1.57 23.99
CA ILE A 35 -3.82 1.33 22.59
C ILE A 35 -2.79 0.42 21.95
N SER A 36 -3.25 -0.63 21.26
CA SER A 36 -2.36 -1.53 20.53
C SER A 36 -1.64 -0.81 19.40
N TYR A 37 -0.34 -1.02 19.32
CA TYR A 37 0.57 -0.32 18.44
C TYR A 37 1.54 -1.29 17.80
N MET A 38 1.79 -1.11 16.50
CA MET A 38 2.74 -1.93 15.76
C MET A 38 4.06 -1.16 15.56
N PRO A 39 5.16 -1.59 16.22
CA PRO A 39 6.43 -0.89 16.14
C PRO A 39 7.00 -0.81 14.72
N PHE A 40 6.70 -1.80 13.87
CA PHE A 40 7.21 -1.85 12.50
C PHE A 40 6.66 -0.73 11.63
N THR A 41 5.35 -0.46 11.69
CA THR A 41 4.71 0.59 10.90
C THR A 41 4.73 1.94 11.60
N ASN A 42 5.17 1.98 12.86
CA ASN A 42 5.10 3.15 13.72
C ASN A 42 3.68 3.75 13.74
N ASN A 43 2.67 2.88 13.82
CA ASN A 43 1.25 3.23 13.84
C ASN A 43 0.44 2.27 14.74
N TYR A 44 -0.81 2.60 15.04
CA TYR A 44 -1.73 1.70 15.74
C TYR A 44 -1.86 0.38 14.98
N TYR A 45 -1.96 -0.73 15.73
CA TYR A 45 -2.22 -2.03 15.12
C TYR A 45 -3.59 -2.00 14.45
N LEU A 46 -3.61 -2.36 13.17
CA LEU A 46 -4.80 -2.40 12.33
C LEU A 46 -5.24 -3.84 12.05
N ASP A 47 -6.51 -4.11 12.30
CA ASP A 47 -7.24 -5.28 11.83
C ASP A 47 -8.62 -4.86 11.29
N PHE A 48 -9.51 -5.81 10.97
CA PHE A 48 -10.81 -5.52 10.41
C PHE A 48 -11.95 -6.17 11.21
N GLU A 49 -12.91 -5.36 11.62
CA GLU A 49 -14.16 -5.80 12.24
C GLU A 49 -15.32 -5.51 11.30
N ASN A 50 -16.09 -6.53 10.93
CA ASN A 50 -17.17 -6.43 9.95
C ASN A 50 -16.75 -5.74 8.62
N GLY A 51 -15.52 -6.02 8.18
CA GLY A 51 -14.94 -5.43 6.96
C GLY A 51 -14.48 -3.98 7.10
N LYS A 52 -14.47 -3.42 8.32
CA LYS A 52 -14.06 -2.05 8.59
C LYS A 52 -12.76 -1.99 9.40
N PRO A 53 -11.85 -1.04 9.12
CA PRO A 53 -10.63 -0.83 9.89
C PRO A 53 -10.88 -0.65 11.38
N ALA A 54 -10.25 -1.49 12.20
CA ALA A 54 -10.43 -1.57 13.64
C ALA A 54 -9.12 -1.34 14.39
N CYS A 55 -9.16 -0.47 15.41
CA CYS A 55 -8.09 -0.33 16.38
C CYS A 55 -8.46 -1.05 17.69
N TYR A 56 -7.47 -1.34 18.51
CA TYR A 56 -7.64 -2.09 19.76
C TYR A 56 -7.23 -1.23 20.94
N ILE A 57 -8.16 -1.04 21.89
CA ILE A 57 -7.93 -0.29 23.12
C ILE A 57 -8.22 -1.15 24.34
N PHE A 58 -7.53 -0.88 25.45
CA PHE A 58 -7.61 -1.66 26.67
C PHE A 58 -7.78 -0.75 27.87
N THR A 59 -8.76 -1.12 28.70
CA THR A 59 -9.08 -0.43 29.94
C THR A 59 -8.20 -0.88 31.09
N GLU A 60 -7.59 -2.06 31.02
CA GLU A 60 -6.66 -2.54 32.04
C GLU A 60 -5.43 -3.17 31.40
N LYS A 61 -4.28 -3.03 32.07
CA LYS A 61 -3.01 -3.61 31.62
C LYS A 61 -3.08 -5.13 31.45
N LYS A 62 -3.77 -5.80 32.37
CA LYS A 62 -3.98 -7.27 32.32
C LYS A 62 -4.60 -7.72 30.99
N TYR A 63 -5.62 -7.01 30.50
CA TYR A 63 -6.30 -7.38 29.26
C TYR A 63 -5.41 -7.16 28.03
N TYR A 64 -4.60 -6.11 28.06
CA TYR A 64 -3.57 -5.89 27.04
C TYR A 64 -2.49 -6.99 27.07
N GLU A 65 -2.06 -7.45 28.25
CA GLU A 65 -1.06 -8.54 28.36
C GLU A 65 -1.60 -9.85 27.79
N GLU A 66 -2.85 -10.22 28.11
CA GLU A 66 -3.53 -11.39 27.52
C GLU A 66 -3.64 -11.28 25.99
N TYR A 67 -4.00 -10.10 25.49
CA TYR A 67 -4.00 -9.79 24.05
C TYR A 67 -2.62 -9.92 23.42
N GLN A 68 -1.61 -9.34 24.04
CA GLN A 68 -0.23 -9.32 23.54
C GLN A 68 0.32 -10.74 23.43
N ASP A 69 0.07 -11.59 24.42
CA ASP A 69 0.44 -13.00 24.39
C ASP A 69 -0.23 -13.74 23.23
N TYR A 70 -1.53 -13.50 23.01
CA TYR A 70 -2.25 -14.05 21.85
C TYR A 70 -1.64 -13.59 20.52
N MET A 71 -1.35 -12.29 20.37
CA MET A 71 -0.72 -11.74 19.16
C MET A 71 0.67 -12.34 18.92
N MET A 72 1.45 -12.53 19.97
CA MET A 72 2.79 -13.13 19.89
C MET A 72 2.74 -14.60 19.47
N GLN A 73 1.73 -15.37 19.91
CA GLN A 73 1.49 -16.74 19.42
C GLN A 73 1.22 -16.77 17.91
N GLN A 74 0.64 -15.69 17.36
CA GLN A 74 0.43 -15.50 15.91
C GLN A 74 1.66 -14.91 15.20
N GLN A 75 2.80 -14.77 15.88
CA GLN A 75 4.02 -14.13 15.37
C GLN A 75 3.83 -12.65 15.01
N ILE A 76 2.87 -11.97 15.65
CA ILE A 76 2.63 -10.54 15.49
C ILE A 76 3.17 -9.82 16.73
N ILE A 77 4.10 -8.90 16.53
CA ILE A 77 4.69 -8.10 17.62
C ILE A 77 3.90 -6.81 17.76
N VAL A 78 3.18 -6.69 18.87
CA VAL A 78 2.49 -5.46 19.27
C VAL A 78 3.08 -4.90 20.57
N LYS A 79 3.03 -3.58 20.70
CA LYS A 79 3.26 -2.82 21.93
C LYS A 79 1.98 -2.06 22.29
N HIS A 80 1.96 -1.41 23.45
CA HIS A 80 0.93 -0.42 23.74
C HIS A 80 1.51 0.99 23.73
N VAL A 81 0.64 1.95 23.43
CA VAL A 81 0.82 3.36 23.74
C VAL A 81 -0.16 3.72 24.84
N GLU A 82 0.33 4.38 25.88
CA GLU A 82 -0.49 4.96 26.94
C GLU A 82 -1.16 6.25 26.45
N ASN A 83 -2.45 6.41 26.72
CA ASN A 83 -3.19 7.61 26.40
C ASN A 83 -4.06 8.03 27.58
N ASN A 84 -3.79 9.23 28.07
CA ASN A 84 -4.51 9.82 29.20
C ASN A 84 -5.81 10.53 28.73
N GLU A 85 -6.62 10.94 29.70
CA GLU A 85 -7.88 11.66 29.45
C GLU A 85 -7.66 12.95 28.64
N GLU A 86 -6.64 13.75 28.96
CA GLU A 86 -6.36 15.03 28.29
C GLU A 86 -6.08 14.86 26.78
N GLN A 87 -5.46 13.74 26.40
CA GLN A 87 -5.13 13.42 25.01
C GLN A 87 -6.19 12.58 24.31
N ARG A 88 -7.27 12.18 25.00
CA ARG A 88 -8.25 11.20 24.52
C ARG A 88 -8.91 11.62 23.22
N MET A 89 -9.40 12.85 23.16
CA MET A 89 -10.09 13.35 21.96
C MET A 89 -9.12 13.54 20.78
N LEU A 90 -7.87 13.91 21.04
CA LEU A 90 -6.83 13.95 20.01
C LEU A 90 -6.51 12.56 19.47
N MET A 91 -6.47 11.54 20.34
CA MET A 91 -6.27 10.15 19.93
C MET A 91 -7.41 9.66 19.03
N PHE A 92 -8.68 9.92 19.38
CA PHE A 92 -9.80 9.56 18.50
C PHE A 92 -9.75 10.30 17.15
N GLY A 93 -9.36 11.58 17.15
CA GLY A 93 -9.13 12.33 15.92
C GLY A 93 -8.00 11.73 15.06
N ASP A 94 -6.93 11.24 15.70
CA ASP A 94 -5.81 10.60 15.02
C ASP A 94 -6.16 9.21 14.47
N LEU A 95 -7.01 8.45 15.17
CA LEU A 95 -7.62 7.22 14.65
C LEU A 95 -8.42 7.49 13.37
N TYR A 96 -9.27 8.51 13.38
CA TYR A 96 -10.01 8.92 12.18
C TYR A 96 -9.07 9.34 11.04
N ARG A 97 -8.07 10.18 11.33
CA ARG A 97 -7.05 10.59 10.35
C ARG A 97 -6.28 9.41 9.77
N SER A 98 -6.10 8.34 10.54
CA SER A 98 -5.43 7.11 10.14
C SER A 98 -6.36 6.08 9.46
N GLY A 99 -7.63 6.42 9.28
CA GLY A 99 -8.63 5.62 8.56
C GLY A 99 -9.30 4.52 9.38
N PHE A 100 -9.22 4.57 10.71
CA PHE A 100 -9.98 3.67 11.57
C PHE A 100 -11.47 4.07 11.61
N GLU A 101 -12.35 3.07 11.62
CA GLU A 101 -13.80 3.27 11.77
C GLU A 101 -14.36 2.53 12.99
N MET A 102 -13.66 1.52 13.49
CA MET A 102 -14.09 0.67 14.59
C MET A 102 -13.06 0.68 15.72
N ILE A 103 -13.55 0.47 16.94
CA ILE A 103 -12.73 0.32 18.14
C ILE A 103 -13.13 -0.99 18.81
N VAL A 104 -12.15 -1.86 19.05
CA VAL A 104 -12.30 -3.06 19.86
C VAL A 104 -11.79 -2.77 21.26
N ILE A 105 -12.66 -2.93 22.25
CA ILE A 105 -12.38 -2.67 23.66
C ILE A 105 -12.15 -3.99 24.38
N ASP A 106 -10.99 -4.13 25.03
CA ASP A 106 -10.64 -5.25 25.91
C ASP A 106 -10.62 -6.63 25.22
N SER A 107 -10.08 -6.68 24.00
CA SER A 107 -9.85 -7.94 23.25
C SER A 107 -8.86 -8.85 23.95
N GLY A 108 -9.33 -9.85 24.69
CA GLY A 108 -8.54 -10.69 25.61
C GLY A 108 -9.44 -11.34 26.66
N GLN A 109 -10.63 -10.77 26.83
CA GLN A 109 -11.76 -11.27 27.59
C GLN A 109 -13.06 -10.99 26.82
N THR A 110 -14.21 -10.90 27.52
CA THR A 110 -15.45 -10.36 26.94
C THR A 110 -15.18 -8.95 26.42
N HIS A 111 -15.12 -8.79 25.10
CA HIS A 111 -14.78 -7.55 24.43
C HIS A 111 -16.04 -6.88 23.86
N LEU A 112 -15.92 -5.60 23.52
CA LEU A 112 -16.97 -4.85 22.83
C LEU A 112 -16.39 -4.20 21.58
N VAL A 113 -17.08 -4.32 20.46
CA VAL A 113 -16.77 -3.61 19.22
C VAL A 113 -17.74 -2.45 19.06
N ILE A 114 -17.21 -1.23 18.93
CA ILE A 114 -18.00 0.00 18.75
C ILE A 114 -17.54 0.75 17.50
N SER A 115 -18.43 1.59 16.96
CA SER A 115 -18.05 2.55 15.92
C SER A 115 -17.27 3.70 16.55
N LEU A 116 -16.16 4.12 15.94
CA LEU A 116 -15.45 5.35 16.30
C LEU A 116 -16.40 6.55 16.25
N PHE A 117 -17.36 6.52 15.31
CA PHE A 117 -18.33 7.59 15.11
C PHE A 117 -19.48 7.60 16.14
N ASP A 118 -19.50 6.64 17.07
CA ASP A 118 -20.36 6.75 18.26
C ASP A 118 -19.71 7.62 19.35
N ILE A 119 -18.39 7.86 19.23
CA ILE A 119 -17.60 8.68 20.17
C ILE A 119 -17.39 10.09 19.62
N ILE A 120 -17.00 10.19 18.34
CA ILE A 120 -16.69 11.44 17.67
C ILE A 120 -17.62 11.68 16.48
N ASP A 121 -17.88 12.94 16.17
CA ASP A 121 -18.57 13.28 14.93
C ASP A 121 -17.61 13.13 13.76
N LYS A 122 -18.08 12.50 12.67
CA LYS A 122 -17.34 12.45 11.42
C LYS A 122 -17.20 13.88 10.88
N PRO A 123 -15.98 14.36 10.57
CA PRO A 123 -15.81 15.68 9.97
C PRO A 123 -16.62 15.81 8.68
N ASP A 124 -17.49 16.82 8.64
CA ASP A 124 -18.26 17.18 7.46
C ASP A 124 -17.72 18.47 6.85
N PHE A 125 -17.31 18.38 5.59
CA PHE A 125 -16.78 19.50 4.80
C PHE A 125 -17.66 19.82 3.59
N SER A 126 -18.88 19.29 3.54
CA SER A 126 -19.83 19.51 2.43
C SER A 126 -20.04 21.00 2.14
N ASP A 127 -20.21 21.82 3.19
CA ASP A 127 -20.40 23.26 3.11
C ASP A 127 -19.08 24.08 3.06
N VAL A 128 -17.93 23.42 3.20
CA VAL A 128 -16.62 24.09 3.15
C VAL A 128 -16.16 24.14 1.69
N PRO A 129 -15.80 25.34 1.15
CA PRO A 129 -15.22 25.45 -0.18
C PRO A 129 -14.01 24.54 -0.35
N GLU A 130 -13.87 23.87 -1.49
CA GLU A 130 -12.84 22.85 -1.72
C GLU A 130 -11.43 23.33 -1.34
N ILE A 131 -11.08 24.56 -1.68
CA ILE A 131 -9.78 25.18 -1.38
C ILE A 131 -9.52 25.39 0.13
N LYS A 132 -10.57 25.44 0.95
CA LYS A 132 -10.50 25.58 2.42
C LYS A 132 -10.61 24.24 3.13
N ARG A 133 -10.88 23.13 2.41
CA ARG A 133 -10.98 21.80 3.03
C ARG A 133 -9.59 21.35 3.47
N PRO A 134 -9.44 20.87 4.72
CA PRO A 134 -8.16 20.34 5.18
C PRO A 134 -7.78 19.11 4.35
N ILE A 135 -6.52 19.06 3.91
CA ILE A 135 -5.98 17.88 3.25
C ILE A 135 -5.78 16.78 4.28
N MET A 136 -6.42 15.63 4.04
CA MET A 136 -6.26 14.39 4.78
C MET A 136 -6.52 13.21 3.85
N ASN A 137 -5.75 12.12 4.00
CA ASN A 137 -5.92 10.91 3.20
C ASN A 137 -6.05 9.66 4.09
N PRO A 138 -7.13 9.54 4.90
CA PRO A 138 -7.30 8.43 5.82
C PRO A 138 -7.28 7.06 5.13
N SER A 139 -7.86 6.95 3.94
CA SER A 139 -7.83 5.72 3.14
C SER A 139 -6.41 5.30 2.75
N LEU A 140 -5.57 6.26 2.30
CA LEU A 140 -4.16 5.99 1.99
C LEU A 140 -3.37 5.59 3.24
N VAL A 141 -3.55 6.30 4.36
CA VAL A 141 -2.86 5.98 5.61
C VAL A 141 -3.24 4.58 6.09
N CYS A 142 -4.52 4.23 6.02
CA CYS A 142 -5.01 2.89 6.36
C CYS A 142 -4.46 1.82 5.42
N ALA A 143 -4.52 2.03 4.10
CA ALA A 143 -4.03 1.09 3.10
C ALA A 143 -2.52 0.85 3.22
N ALA A 144 -1.74 1.90 3.44
CA ALA A 144 -0.31 1.80 3.71
C ALA A 144 -0.05 1.02 5.01
N ASN A 145 -0.74 1.35 6.10
CA ASN A 145 -0.57 0.62 7.36
C ASN A 145 -0.88 -0.87 7.16
N HIS A 146 -1.99 -1.20 6.51
CA HIS A 146 -2.35 -2.59 6.22
C HIS A 146 -1.24 -3.31 5.43
N PHE A 147 -0.77 -2.71 4.32
CA PHE A 147 0.28 -3.28 3.49
C PHE A 147 1.59 -3.52 4.25
N PHE A 148 2.12 -2.52 4.96
CA PHE A 148 3.39 -2.66 5.69
C PHE A 148 3.29 -3.58 6.91
N GLN A 149 2.14 -3.61 7.61
CA GLN A 149 1.89 -4.64 8.62
C GLN A 149 1.91 -6.04 8.01
N GLY A 150 1.28 -6.24 6.85
CA GLY A 150 1.32 -7.49 6.09
C GLY A 150 2.74 -7.89 5.68
N LEU A 151 3.57 -6.92 5.25
CA LEU A 151 4.98 -7.18 4.94
C LEU A 151 5.74 -7.67 6.17
N SER A 152 5.59 -6.99 7.30
CA SER A 152 6.30 -7.33 8.55
C SER A 152 5.93 -8.72 9.09
N THR A 153 4.70 -9.15 8.86
CA THR A 153 4.16 -10.43 9.33
C THR A 153 4.24 -11.53 8.26
N LYS A 154 4.78 -11.23 7.07
CA LYS A 154 4.81 -12.12 5.89
C LYS A 154 3.42 -12.59 5.43
N ARG A 155 2.41 -11.74 5.64
CA ARG A 155 0.99 -11.95 5.27
C ARG A 155 0.51 -10.98 4.19
N VAL A 156 1.43 -10.27 3.54
CA VAL A 156 1.11 -9.33 2.46
C VAL A 156 0.40 -10.05 1.31
N THR A 157 -0.64 -9.43 0.78
CA THR A 157 -1.35 -9.90 -0.42
C THR A 157 -1.26 -8.85 -1.53
N ARG A 158 -1.52 -9.28 -2.77
CA ARG A 158 -1.57 -8.37 -3.91
C ARG A 158 -2.71 -7.36 -3.79
N ASP A 159 -3.83 -7.75 -3.18
CA ASP A 159 -4.96 -6.84 -2.97
C ASP A 159 -4.58 -5.70 -2.01
N MET A 160 -3.73 -5.98 -1.01
CA MET A 160 -3.21 -4.94 -0.11
C MET A 160 -2.29 -3.96 -0.85
N GLU A 161 -1.40 -4.46 -1.70
CA GLU A 161 -0.52 -3.64 -2.53
C GLU A 161 -1.32 -2.80 -3.54
N ALA A 162 -2.23 -3.44 -4.26
CA ALA A 162 -3.13 -2.81 -5.22
C ALA A 162 -3.96 -1.71 -4.57
N ASN A 163 -4.51 -1.98 -3.38
CA ASN A 163 -5.26 -0.99 -2.62
C ASN A 163 -4.37 0.19 -2.22
N MET A 164 -3.17 -0.04 -1.69
CA MET A 164 -2.23 1.03 -1.36
C MET A 164 -1.90 1.90 -2.59
N PHE A 165 -1.58 1.28 -3.73
CA PHE A 165 -1.28 2.01 -4.96
C PHE A 165 -2.48 2.79 -5.51
N LYS A 166 -3.67 2.20 -5.47
CA LYS A 166 -4.91 2.89 -5.84
C LYS A 166 -5.13 4.12 -4.95
N GLU A 167 -4.90 4.01 -3.65
CA GLU A 167 -5.01 5.16 -2.75
C GLU A 167 -3.91 6.21 -3.00
N ILE A 168 -2.68 5.79 -3.35
CA ILE A 168 -1.60 6.71 -3.74
C ILE A 168 -2.00 7.53 -4.96
N TYR A 169 -2.61 6.91 -5.96
CA TYR A 169 -3.04 7.55 -7.20
C TYR A 169 -4.16 8.58 -6.96
N ASN A 170 -5.13 8.24 -6.11
CA ASN A 170 -6.32 9.09 -5.89
C ASN A 170 -6.12 10.18 -4.82
N ALA A 171 -5.04 10.13 -4.06
CA ALA A 171 -4.77 11.05 -2.96
C ALA A 171 -4.43 12.47 -3.44
N LYS A 172 -4.75 13.44 -2.57
CA LYS A 172 -4.25 14.81 -2.66
C LYS A 172 -3.24 15.05 -1.55
N TYR A 173 -2.07 15.56 -1.89
CA TYR A 173 -0.96 15.73 -0.97
C TYR A 173 -0.72 17.20 -0.64
N LEU A 174 -0.03 17.42 0.47
CA LEU A 174 0.67 18.68 0.71
C LEU A 174 2.12 18.50 0.26
N MET A 175 2.59 19.39 -0.59
CA MET A 175 3.99 19.49 -1.01
C MET A 175 4.57 20.80 -0.46
N PRO A 176 5.72 20.79 0.22
CA PRO A 176 6.30 21.99 0.79
C PRO A 176 6.77 22.94 -0.30
N LEU A 177 6.45 24.21 -0.14
CA LEU A 177 6.82 25.29 -1.04
C LEU A 177 7.42 26.44 -0.22
N ASP A 178 8.64 26.82 -0.54
CA ASP A 178 9.25 28.04 -0.04
C ASP A 178 8.73 29.23 -0.86
N THR A 179 7.93 30.06 -0.21
CA THR A 179 7.32 31.26 -0.79
C THR A 179 8.08 32.53 -0.44
N SER A 180 9.23 32.46 0.25
CA SER A 180 10.00 33.63 0.71
C SER A 180 10.47 34.54 -0.43
N LYS A 181 10.62 33.98 -1.64
CA LYS A 181 11.01 34.69 -2.88
C LYS A 181 9.88 34.79 -3.91
N MET A 182 8.65 34.49 -3.52
CA MET A 182 7.48 34.71 -4.38
C MET A 182 7.00 36.15 -4.27
N ASN A 183 6.74 36.77 -5.41
CA ASN A 183 6.06 38.06 -5.48
C ASN A 183 4.61 37.82 -5.92
N MET A 184 3.69 37.77 -4.96
CA MET A 184 2.27 37.53 -5.22
C MET A 184 1.45 38.80 -4.98
N GLU A 185 0.56 39.11 -5.91
CA GLU A 185 -0.56 40.01 -5.66
C GLU A 185 -1.82 39.19 -5.38
N LYS A 186 -2.43 39.41 -4.21
CA LYS A 186 -3.72 38.84 -3.88
C LYS A 186 -4.78 39.61 -4.66
N THR A 187 -5.42 38.97 -5.64
CA THR A 187 -6.45 39.59 -6.47
C THR A 187 -7.86 39.37 -5.92
N ASN A 188 -8.12 38.26 -5.22
CA ASN A 188 -9.33 38.05 -4.43
C ASN A 188 -9.13 36.99 -3.33
N ALA A 189 -9.47 37.30 -2.08
CA ALA A 189 -9.29 36.38 -0.95
C ALA A 189 -10.37 35.28 -0.89
N ASP A 190 -11.50 35.47 -1.55
CA ASP A 190 -12.68 34.60 -1.44
C ASP A 190 -12.67 33.40 -2.39
N ASN A 191 -12.01 33.51 -3.54
CA ASN A 191 -11.84 32.42 -4.52
C ASN A 191 -10.41 31.82 -4.51
N GLY A 192 -9.47 32.41 -3.74
CA GLY A 192 -8.10 31.94 -3.63
C GLY A 192 -7.23 32.15 -4.86
N GLU A 193 -7.67 33.00 -5.79
CA GLU A 193 -6.86 33.38 -6.95
C GLU A 193 -5.72 34.30 -6.53
N CYS A 194 -4.50 33.97 -6.97
CA CYS A 194 -3.34 34.85 -6.86
C CYS A 194 -2.71 35.05 -8.23
N VAL A 195 -2.17 36.25 -8.45
CA VAL A 195 -1.32 36.51 -9.60
C VAL A 195 0.13 36.40 -9.14
N VAL A 196 0.82 35.38 -9.64
CA VAL A 196 2.26 35.23 -9.46
C VAL A 196 2.96 36.11 -10.50
N LYS A 197 3.71 37.11 -10.04
CA LYS A 197 4.40 38.04 -10.95
C LYS A 197 5.58 37.38 -11.65
N GLU A 198 5.93 37.90 -12.82
CA GLU A 198 7.16 37.55 -13.54
C GLU A 198 8.39 37.63 -12.61
N LYS A 199 9.32 36.68 -12.77
CA LYS A 199 10.53 36.48 -11.93
C LYS A 199 10.31 35.93 -10.51
N SER A 200 9.09 35.51 -10.16
CA SER A 200 8.88 34.72 -8.93
C SER A 200 9.61 33.38 -9.03
N ILE A 201 10.33 33.00 -7.97
CA ILE A 201 11.02 31.71 -7.89
C ILE A 201 10.25 30.80 -6.94
N MET A 202 9.76 29.68 -7.45
CA MET A 202 9.17 28.61 -6.63
C MET A 202 10.28 27.63 -6.24
N GLN A 203 10.50 27.43 -4.94
CA GLN A 203 11.50 26.47 -4.46
C GLN A 203 10.83 25.37 -3.66
N PHE A 204 11.05 24.13 -4.09
CA PHE A 204 10.56 22.93 -3.43
C PHE A 204 11.75 22.26 -2.73
N PRO A 205 11.72 22.09 -1.39
CA PRO A 205 12.83 21.49 -0.67
C PRO A 205 12.95 20.00 -1.00
N LEU A 206 14.19 19.52 -1.07
CA LEU A 206 14.53 18.11 -1.15
C LEU A 206 14.93 17.60 0.24
N ILE A 207 14.66 16.32 0.48
CA ILE A 207 15.23 15.57 1.60
C ILE A 207 16.25 14.58 1.07
N THR A 208 17.22 14.21 1.91
CA THR A 208 18.27 13.26 1.54
C THR A 208 18.25 12.09 2.52
N ASN A 209 18.42 10.87 2.02
CA ASN A 209 18.54 9.67 2.86
C ASN A 209 20.02 9.41 3.26
N SER A 210 20.27 8.30 3.97
CA SER A 210 21.63 7.91 4.38
C SER A 210 22.56 7.47 3.23
N GLU A 211 22.02 7.30 2.02
CA GLU A 211 22.77 6.95 0.81
C GLU A 211 22.99 8.18 -0.10
N ASP A 212 22.81 9.40 0.42
CA ASP A 212 22.87 10.66 -0.31
C ASP A 212 21.87 10.80 -1.48
N LYS A 213 20.87 9.90 -1.56
CA LYS A 213 19.77 10.00 -2.53
C LYS A 213 18.77 11.07 -2.12
N SER A 214 18.34 11.88 -3.07
CA SER A 214 17.46 13.01 -2.87
C SER A 214 16.02 12.70 -3.29
N PHE A 215 15.05 13.12 -2.47
CA PHE A 215 13.63 12.87 -2.69
C PHE A 215 12.81 14.14 -2.49
N TYR A 216 11.77 14.34 -3.29
CA TYR A 216 10.75 15.34 -3.00
C TYR A 216 9.77 14.79 -1.94
N PRO A 217 9.55 15.50 -0.82
CA PRO A 217 8.62 15.06 0.20
C PRO A 217 7.17 15.44 -0.13
N PHE A 218 6.25 14.49 0.03
CA PHE A 218 4.81 14.66 -0.10
C PHE A 218 4.16 14.23 1.22
N PHE A 219 3.09 14.91 1.64
CA PHE A 219 2.44 14.65 2.93
C PHE A 219 0.96 14.35 2.78
N THR A 220 0.49 13.32 3.49
CA THR A 220 -0.92 12.90 3.47
C THR A 220 -1.84 13.86 4.21
N ASP A 221 -1.30 14.70 5.08
CA ASP A 221 -2.04 15.65 5.89
C ASP A 221 -1.09 16.66 6.55
N TRP A 222 -1.70 17.66 7.20
CA TRP A 222 -0.97 18.71 7.90
C TRP A 222 -0.17 18.22 9.11
N ASN A 223 -0.53 17.11 9.78
CA ASN A 223 0.23 16.61 10.91
C ASN A 223 1.59 16.08 10.43
N GLU A 224 1.60 15.28 9.36
CA GLU A 224 2.84 14.79 8.75
C GLU A 224 3.68 15.93 8.17
N PHE A 225 3.04 16.93 7.55
CA PHE A 225 3.72 18.14 7.08
C PHE A 225 4.42 18.89 8.22
N ARG A 226 3.74 19.10 9.35
CA ARG A 226 4.28 19.84 10.51
C ARG A 226 5.35 19.04 11.26
N ARG A 227 5.36 17.72 11.16
CA ARG A 227 6.49 16.89 11.65
C ARG A 227 7.77 17.18 10.87
N PHE A 228 7.65 17.38 9.55
CA PHE A 228 8.76 17.78 8.68
C PHE A 228 9.16 19.25 8.91
N ASP A 229 8.20 20.16 8.91
CA ASP A 229 8.43 21.60 9.02
C ASP A 229 7.99 22.15 10.38
N LYS A 230 8.73 21.78 11.43
CA LYS A 230 8.44 22.21 12.81
C LYS A 230 8.53 23.72 13.00
N GLU A 231 9.40 24.37 12.23
CA GLU A 231 9.64 25.82 12.28
C GLU A 231 8.65 26.60 11.38
N GLN A 232 7.74 25.92 10.67
CA GLN A 232 6.73 26.51 9.81
C GLN A 232 7.30 27.45 8.73
N LYS A 233 8.43 27.05 8.14
CA LYS A 233 9.13 27.79 7.07
C LYS A 233 8.43 27.67 5.72
N PHE A 234 7.69 26.59 5.49
CA PHE A 234 7.11 26.25 4.20
C PHE A 234 5.59 26.40 4.20
N SER A 235 5.08 26.84 3.06
CA SER A 235 3.66 26.75 2.74
C SER A 235 3.34 25.37 2.17
N GLY A 236 2.12 24.89 2.39
CA GLY A 236 1.63 23.64 1.79
C GLY A 236 0.97 23.90 0.44
N ASN A 237 1.60 23.45 -0.64
CA ASN A 237 1.00 23.41 -1.97
C ASN A 237 0.19 22.11 -2.13
N ILE A 238 -1.03 22.19 -2.65
CA ILE A 238 -1.83 20.99 -2.94
C ILE A 238 -1.24 20.34 -4.19
N ALA A 239 -0.91 19.05 -4.09
CA ALA A 239 -0.35 18.27 -5.18
C ALA A 239 -1.15 16.98 -5.40
N THR A 240 -1.07 16.44 -6.61
CA THR A 240 -1.78 15.25 -7.08
C THR A 240 -0.79 14.20 -7.59
N PHE A 241 -1.29 13.05 -8.04
CA PHE A 241 -0.45 12.05 -8.67
C PHE A 241 0.21 12.53 -9.99
N GLU A 242 -0.42 13.45 -10.73
CA GLU A 242 0.22 14.09 -11.90
C GLU A 242 1.44 14.91 -11.50
N ASP A 243 1.38 15.62 -10.36
CA ASP A 243 2.54 16.33 -9.83
C ASP A 243 3.63 15.37 -9.38
N ILE A 244 3.27 14.23 -8.76
CA ILE A 244 4.23 13.16 -8.45
C ILE A 244 4.97 12.72 -9.71
N LYS A 245 4.26 12.44 -10.82
CA LYS A 245 4.89 12.07 -12.10
C LYS A 245 5.85 13.13 -12.62
N TYR A 246 5.53 14.40 -12.43
CA TYR A 246 6.39 15.51 -12.84
C TYR A 246 7.67 15.63 -11.98
N PHE A 247 7.58 15.38 -10.67
CA PHE A 247 8.69 15.57 -9.74
C PHE A 247 9.58 14.33 -9.57
N ILE A 248 9.07 13.12 -9.78
CA ILE A 248 9.78 11.87 -9.50
C ILE A 248 11.03 11.67 -10.37
N ASP A 249 11.09 12.27 -11.55
CA ASP A 249 12.24 12.22 -12.48
C ASP A 249 13.28 13.33 -12.23
N LYS A 250 12.99 14.26 -11.32
CA LYS A 250 13.84 15.42 -11.03
C LYS A 250 14.78 15.22 -9.84
N ALA A 251 14.69 14.07 -9.20
CA ALA A 251 15.51 13.61 -8.09
C ALA A 251 15.61 12.06 -8.16
N ASP A 252 16.10 11.40 -7.11
CA ASP A 252 16.16 9.93 -7.05
C ASP A 252 14.77 9.28 -6.81
N GLY A 253 13.76 10.11 -6.52
CA GLY A 253 12.36 9.72 -6.41
C GLY A 253 11.56 10.73 -5.59
N ILE A 254 10.47 10.25 -5.00
CA ILE A 254 9.68 11.01 -4.01
C ILE A 254 9.52 10.19 -2.73
N SER A 255 9.26 10.86 -1.61
CA SER A 255 8.95 10.22 -0.34
C SER A 255 7.64 10.76 0.22
N ILE A 256 6.68 9.87 0.48
CA ILE A 256 5.41 10.20 1.14
C ILE A 256 5.57 9.97 2.64
N ASN A 257 5.27 10.99 3.44
CA ASN A 257 5.42 11.02 4.89
C ASN A 257 6.81 10.53 5.36
N PRO A 258 7.91 11.25 5.05
CA PRO A 258 9.28 10.78 5.30
C PRO A 258 9.59 10.46 6.78
N TYR A 259 8.90 11.11 7.72
CA TYR A 259 9.04 10.89 9.17
C TYR A 259 7.90 10.06 9.78
N GLY A 260 7.01 9.53 8.94
CA GLY A 260 5.92 8.62 9.30
C GLY A 260 6.19 7.23 8.72
N VAL A 261 5.24 6.71 7.94
CA VAL A 261 5.36 5.40 7.27
C VAL A 261 6.48 5.38 6.20
N ASN A 262 6.90 6.54 5.70
CA ASN A 262 7.95 6.73 4.71
C ASN A 262 7.82 5.81 3.49
N ILE A 263 6.88 6.13 2.59
CA ILE A 263 6.74 5.43 1.31
C ILE A 263 7.64 6.12 0.29
N THR A 264 8.70 5.43 -0.13
CA THR A 264 9.55 5.89 -1.23
C THR A 264 9.01 5.38 -2.56
N LEU A 265 8.77 6.28 -3.51
CA LEU A 265 8.40 5.92 -4.88
C LEU A 265 9.52 6.30 -5.85
N THR A 266 9.81 5.39 -6.77
CA THR A 266 10.74 5.58 -7.89
C THR A 266 10.00 5.58 -9.21
N LYS A 267 10.62 6.10 -10.28
CA LYS A 267 10.04 6.15 -11.63
C LYS A 267 9.43 4.81 -12.09
N ASP A 268 10.13 3.70 -11.83
CA ASP A 268 9.68 2.34 -12.20
C ASP A 268 8.29 1.98 -11.63
N MET A 269 7.87 2.61 -10.53
CA MET A 269 6.62 2.30 -9.86
C MET A 269 5.41 3.02 -10.47
N LEU A 270 5.63 4.08 -11.28
CA LEU A 270 4.52 4.88 -11.83
C LEU A 270 3.54 4.02 -12.63
N ASN A 271 4.06 3.22 -13.58
CA ASN A 271 3.22 2.35 -14.42
C ASN A 271 2.43 1.33 -13.58
N VAL A 272 3.01 0.84 -12.48
CA VAL A 272 2.36 -0.11 -11.58
C VAL A 272 1.23 0.57 -10.81
N ILE A 273 1.46 1.79 -10.34
CA ILE A 273 0.47 2.57 -9.62
C ILE A 273 -0.70 2.97 -10.52
N GLU A 274 -0.43 3.44 -11.74
CA GLU A 274 -1.46 3.76 -12.73
C GLU A 274 -2.29 2.52 -13.09
N SER A 275 -1.63 1.39 -13.34
CA SER A 275 -2.33 0.12 -13.60
C SER A 275 -3.22 -0.30 -12.42
N ALA A 276 -2.76 -0.09 -11.18
CA ALA A 276 -3.56 -0.38 -9.98
C ALA A 276 -4.80 0.50 -9.87
N ALA A 277 -4.66 1.79 -10.17
CA ALA A 277 -5.76 2.73 -10.12
C ALA A 277 -6.83 2.48 -11.18
N GLU A 278 -6.42 2.13 -12.40
CA GLU A 278 -7.33 1.83 -13.51
C GLU A 278 -8.08 0.50 -13.35
N GLY A 279 -7.82 -0.26 -12.27
CA GLY A 279 -8.29 -1.63 -12.13
C GLY A 279 -7.69 -2.56 -13.19
N SER A 280 -6.65 -2.08 -13.89
CA SER A 280 -5.97 -2.73 -14.98
C SER A 280 -4.63 -3.32 -14.54
N LEU A 281 -4.45 -3.61 -13.24
CA LEU A 281 -3.35 -4.44 -12.72
C LEU A 281 -3.34 -5.76 -13.49
N GLN A 282 -2.69 -5.71 -14.65
CA GLN A 282 -2.17 -6.84 -15.36
C GLN A 282 -1.06 -7.31 -14.44
N ASN A 283 -1.47 -8.25 -13.60
CA ASN A 283 -0.86 -8.91 -12.45
C ASN A 283 0.63 -9.34 -12.52
N THR A 284 1.47 -8.75 -13.38
CA THR A 284 2.92 -8.92 -13.43
C THR A 284 3.60 -7.69 -14.01
N VAL A 285 4.53 -7.09 -13.26
CA VAL A 285 5.45 -6.08 -13.78
C VAL A 285 6.42 -6.77 -14.75
N ILE A 286 6.26 -6.54 -16.05
CA ILE A 286 7.27 -6.94 -17.03
C ILE A 286 8.37 -5.90 -17.02
N LYS A 287 9.57 -6.31 -16.57
CA LYS A 287 10.79 -5.53 -16.78
C LYS A 287 11.52 -6.09 -17.99
N GLU A 288 11.78 -5.25 -18.99
CA GLU A 288 12.68 -5.64 -20.07
C GLU A 288 14.11 -5.63 -19.52
N GLN A 289 14.75 -6.79 -19.46
CA GLN A 289 16.13 -6.92 -19.05
C GLN A 289 17.04 -7.02 -20.27
N VAL A 290 17.95 -6.07 -20.41
CA VAL A 290 19.05 -6.14 -21.36
C VAL A 290 20.31 -6.53 -20.59
N ALA A 291 21.03 -7.54 -21.05
CA ALA A 291 22.30 -7.90 -20.44
C ALA A 291 23.32 -6.76 -20.64
N GLU A 292 23.70 -6.07 -19.56
CA GLU A 292 24.66 -4.97 -19.60
C GLU A 292 26.10 -5.43 -19.85
N LYS A 293 26.40 -6.70 -19.57
CA LYS A 293 27.69 -7.35 -19.76
C LYS A 293 27.48 -8.79 -20.23
N GLU A 294 28.49 -9.37 -20.88
CA GLU A 294 28.50 -10.79 -21.21
C GLU A 294 28.26 -11.63 -19.94
N SER A 295 27.17 -12.40 -19.92
CA SER A 295 26.76 -13.22 -18.79
C SER A 295 26.56 -14.65 -19.25
N LYS A 296 27.04 -15.61 -18.44
CA LYS A 296 26.83 -17.03 -18.70
C LYS A 296 25.54 -17.46 -18.02
N VAL A 297 24.63 -18.03 -18.80
CA VAL A 297 23.40 -18.65 -18.30
C VAL A 297 23.51 -20.16 -18.42
N MET A 298 23.00 -20.87 -17.42
CA MET A 298 22.84 -22.33 -17.48
C MET A 298 21.37 -22.67 -17.68
N LEU A 299 21.09 -23.56 -18.63
CA LEU A 299 19.74 -24.02 -18.93
C LEU A 299 19.60 -25.50 -18.58
N GLY A 300 18.53 -25.84 -17.88
CA GLY A 300 18.20 -27.21 -17.52
C GLY A 300 16.70 -27.45 -17.50
N GLU A 301 16.31 -28.62 -17.01
CA GLU A 301 14.92 -28.92 -16.69
C GLU A 301 14.67 -28.66 -15.19
N PRO A 302 13.49 -28.17 -14.80
CA PRO A 302 13.13 -28.06 -13.39
C PRO A 302 13.19 -29.43 -12.70
N ALA A 303 13.85 -29.51 -11.55
CA ALA A 303 13.89 -30.74 -10.74
C ALA A 303 12.48 -31.19 -10.31
N GLU A 304 11.61 -30.22 -10.03
CA GLU A 304 10.18 -30.43 -9.81
C GLU A 304 9.41 -29.67 -10.89
N TYR A 305 8.56 -30.39 -11.64
CA TYR A 305 7.78 -29.78 -12.71
C TYR A 305 6.64 -28.91 -12.13
N PRO A 306 6.54 -27.61 -12.47
CA PRO A 306 5.56 -26.70 -11.88
C PRO A 306 4.17 -26.87 -12.51
N GLN A 307 3.51 -28.01 -12.22
CA GLN A 307 2.27 -28.44 -12.89
C GLN A 307 1.17 -27.38 -12.85
N LYS A 308 0.90 -26.81 -11.67
CA LYS A 308 -0.18 -25.81 -11.49
C LYS A 308 0.06 -24.54 -12.30
N MET A 309 1.32 -24.08 -12.38
CA MET A 309 1.70 -22.93 -13.21
C MET A 309 1.47 -23.21 -14.69
N ILE A 310 1.92 -24.38 -15.15
CA ILE A 310 1.76 -24.79 -16.55
C ILE A 310 0.28 -24.97 -16.93
N ASP A 311 -0.54 -25.50 -16.03
CA ASP A 311 -1.97 -25.68 -16.28
C ASP A 311 -2.68 -24.33 -16.45
N GLU A 312 -2.40 -23.33 -15.61
CA GLU A 312 -2.99 -22.00 -15.71
C GLU A 312 -2.52 -21.24 -16.95
N ILE A 313 -1.23 -21.34 -17.28
CA ILE A 313 -0.70 -20.80 -18.54
C ILE A 313 -1.39 -21.48 -19.72
N CYS A 314 -1.54 -22.81 -19.70
CA CYS A 314 -2.22 -23.55 -20.78
C CYS A 314 -3.69 -23.16 -20.95
N LYS A 315 -4.42 -22.87 -19.87
CA LYS A 315 -5.80 -22.36 -19.95
C LYS A 315 -5.85 -21.06 -20.75
N TYR A 316 -4.93 -20.13 -20.49
CA TYR A 316 -4.79 -18.90 -21.26
C TYR A 316 -4.37 -19.19 -22.72
N LEU A 317 -3.32 -19.99 -22.93
CA LEU A 317 -2.79 -20.22 -24.28
C LEU A 317 -3.82 -20.86 -25.23
N LYS A 318 -4.74 -21.67 -24.70
CA LYS A 318 -5.85 -22.26 -25.48
C LYS A 318 -6.83 -21.22 -26.03
N THR A 319 -7.01 -20.08 -25.36
CA THR A 319 -7.91 -19.01 -25.83
C THR A 319 -7.20 -18.06 -26.79
N ASN A 320 -5.86 -18.03 -26.78
CA ASN A 320 -5.07 -17.15 -27.61
C ASN A 320 -4.71 -17.79 -28.98
N LYS A 321 -5.31 -17.27 -30.05
CA LYS A 321 -5.05 -17.74 -31.43
C LYS A 321 -3.63 -17.42 -31.92
N ASN A 322 -2.92 -16.52 -31.27
CA ASN A 322 -1.63 -16.02 -31.71
C ASN A 322 -0.44 -16.80 -31.15
N VAL A 323 -0.64 -17.79 -30.28
CA VAL A 323 0.45 -18.63 -29.75
C VAL A 323 0.40 -20.02 -30.40
N ASN A 324 1.50 -20.42 -31.03
CA ASN A 324 1.65 -21.70 -31.71
C ASN A 324 2.25 -22.77 -30.78
N ALA A 325 3.23 -22.41 -29.98
CA ALA A 325 3.88 -23.31 -29.03
C ALA A 325 4.50 -22.55 -27.84
N ALA A 326 4.65 -23.23 -26.71
CA ALA A 326 5.40 -22.73 -25.56
C ALA A 326 6.21 -23.85 -24.90
N TYR A 327 7.40 -23.50 -24.41
CA TYR A 327 8.40 -24.41 -23.87
C TYR A 327 8.83 -23.93 -22.48
N LEU A 328 9.18 -24.86 -21.60
CA LEU A 328 9.61 -24.56 -20.23
C LEU A 328 11.04 -25.05 -20.03
N ARG A 329 11.87 -24.20 -19.42
CA ARG A 329 13.21 -24.52 -18.94
C ARG A 329 13.42 -23.92 -17.55
N LEU A 330 14.38 -24.46 -16.82
CA LEU A 330 14.98 -23.79 -15.67
C LEU A 330 16.19 -22.99 -16.18
N MET A 331 16.29 -21.73 -15.79
CA MET A 331 17.45 -20.89 -16.06
C MET A 331 18.15 -20.57 -14.74
N VAL A 332 19.47 -20.66 -14.75
CA VAL A 332 20.33 -20.18 -13.66
C VAL A 332 21.25 -19.11 -14.20
N LYS A 333 21.18 -17.91 -13.62
CA LYS A 333 22.01 -16.76 -13.96
C LYS A 333 22.46 -16.11 -12.66
N ASP A 334 23.77 -15.88 -12.51
CA ASP A 334 24.34 -15.21 -11.32
C ASP A 334 23.88 -15.82 -9.97
N ASN A 335 23.79 -17.15 -9.91
CA ASN A 335 23.25 -17.96 -8.79
C ASN A 335 21.74 -17.79 -8.48
N GLU A 336 20.98 -17.03 -9.28
CA GLU A 336 19.53 -16.97 -9.17
C GLU A 336 18.86 -17.94 -10.14
N GLN A 337 17.77 -18.57 -9.68
CA GLN A 337 16.98 -19.50 -10.49
C GLN A 337 15.65 -18.86 -10.92
N SER A 338 15.30 -19.06 -12.18
CA SER A 338 14.02 -18.64 -12.74
C SER A 338 13.45 -19.72 -13.67
N TYR A 339 12.14 -19.65 -13.90
CA TYR A 339 11.50 -20.39 -14.98
C TYR A 339 11.62 -19.60 -16.27
N LEU A 340 12.27 -20.18 -17.28
CA LEU A 340 12.32 -19.62 -18.62
C LEU A 340 11.19 -20.23 -19.46
N ILE A 341 10.30 -19.37 -19.94
CA ILE A 341 9.27 -19.72 -20.91
C ILE A 341 9.63 -19.13 -22.26
N VAL A 342 9.86 -20.02 -23.23
CA VAL A 342 10.08 -19.63 -24.62
C VAL A 342 8.78 -19.77 -25.40
N VAL A 343 8.38 -18.73 -26.11
CA VAL A 343 7.05 -18.64 -26.74
C VAL A 343 7.17 -18.45 -28.25
N ASP A 344 6.53 -19.33 -29.02
CA ASP A 344 6.28 -19.16 -30.45
C ASP A 344 4.93 -18.45 -30.64
N PHE A 345 4.96 -17.18 -31.03
CA PHE A 345 3.77 -16.37 -31.19
C PHE A 345 3.87 -15.39 -32.35
N SER A 346 2.71 -14.87 -32.76
CA SER A 346 2.56 -13.75 -33.68
C SER A 346 1.87 -12.56 -32.99
N GLY A 347 2.05 -11.34 -33.49
CA GLY A 347 1.39 -10.14 -32.93
C GLY A 347 2.21 -9.46 -31.83
N ASP A 348 1.53 -8.73 -30.95
CA ASP A 348 2.17 -7.88 -29.94
C ASP A 348 2.84 -8.69 -28.82
N LYS A 349 4.17 -8.52 -28.68
CA LYS A 349 5.01 -9.18 -27.67
C LYS A 349 4.53 -8.89 -26.26
N ASN A 350 4.24 -7.63 -25.94
CA ASN A 350 3.90 -7.19 -24.60
C ASN A 350 2.55 -7.80 -24.18
N VAL A 351 1.57 -7.81 -25.08
CA VAL A 351 0.25 -8.42 -24.82
C VAL A 351 0.37 -9.92 -24.51
N VAL A 352 1.12 -10.66 -25.33
CA VAL A 352 1.30 -12.10 -25.14
C VAL A 352 2.07 -12.39 -23.85
N PHE A 353 3.15 -11.65 -23.60
CA PHE A 353 4.00 -11.89 -22.44
C PHE A 353 3.30 -11.52 -21.14
N SER A 354 2.61 -10.37 -21.08
CA SER A 354 1.86 -9.96 -19.87
C SER A 354 0.82 -10.98 -19.50
N SER A 355 0.13 -11.53 -20.49
CA SER A 355 -0.90 -12.51 -20.21
C SER A 355 -0.36 -13.86 -19.71
N ILE A 356 0.75 -14.33 -20.27
CA ILE A 356 1.43 -15.54 -19.79
C ILE A 356 1.95 -15.31 -18.36
N ALA A 357 2.56 -14.15 -18.13
CA ALA A 357 3.08 -13.78 -16.83
C ALA A 357 1.97 -13.72 -15.77
N ASN A 358 0.84 -13.10 -16.08
CA ASN A 358 -0.33 -13.02 -15.21
C ASN A 358 -0.89 -14.40 -14.84
N ALA A 359 -0.89 -15.34 -15.78
CA ALA A 359 -1.33 -16.71 -15.53
C ALA A 359 -0.30 -17.52 -14.72
N GLY A 360 0.99 -17.28 -14.94
CA GLY A 360 2.07 -18.11 -14.40
C GLY A 360 2.61 -17.68 -13.04
N VAL A 361 2.91 -16.38 -12.86
CA VAL A 361 3.63 -15.87 -11.68
C VAL A 361 2.95 -16.22 -10.34
N PRO A 362 1.62 -16.20 -10.18
CA PRO A 362 0.98 -16.59 -8.92
C PRO A 362 1.30 -18.02 -8.46
N PHE A 363 1.75 -18.88 -9.39
CA PHE A 363 2.03 -20.29 -9.14
C PHE A 363 3.53 -20.63 -9.35
N SER A 364 4.40 -19.62 -9.41
CA SER A 364 5.84 -19.82 -9.61
C SER A 364 6.59 -20.21 -8.33
N ASN A 365 5.92 -20.25 -7.18
CA ASN A 365 6.50 -20.54 -5.86
C ASN A 365 7.71 -19.64 -5.55
N GLY A 366 7.57 -18.34 -5.84
CA GLY A 366 8.59 -17.32 -5.55
C GLY A 366 9.74 -17.23 -6.56
N LYS A 367 9.78 -18.07 -7.60
CA LYS A 367 10.75 -17.93 -8.70
C LYS A 367 10.29 -16.88 -9.71
N TYR A 368 11.24 -16.19 -10.34
CA TYR A 368 10.97 -15.32 -11.48
C TYR A 368 10.51 -16.12 -12.70
N LEU A 369 9.79 -15.46 -13.59
CA LEU A 369 9.34 -15.99 -14.87
C LEU A 369 9.93 -15.17 -16.01
N ASP A 370 10.96 -15.71 -16.66
CA ASP A 370 11.59 -15.09 -17.81
C ASP A 370 10.88 -15.50 -19.10
N LEU A 371 10.59 -14.53 -19.96
CA LEU A 371 9.83 -14.73 -21.19
C LEU A 371 10.68 -14.33 -22.40
N VAL A 372 10.89 -15.28 -23.31
CA VAL A 372 11.74 -15.08 -24.50
C VAL A 372 10.99 -15.51 -25.77
N PRO A 373 11.03 -14.73 -26.86
CA PRO A 373 10.41 -15.13 -28.11
C PRO A 373 11.24 -16.24 -28.77
N LEU A 374 10.57 -17.29 -29.29
CA LEU A 374 11.22 -18.36 -30.07
C LEU A 374 11.94 -17.81 -31.32
N SER A 375 11.53 -16.66 -31.83
CA SER A 375 12.18 -16.03 -32.98
C SER A 375 13.58 -15.49 -32.69
N SER A 376 13.94 -15.28 -31.42
CA SER A 376 15.28 -14.81 -31.01
C SER A 376 16.34 -15.91 -31.14
N GLY A 377 17.61 -15.52 -31.33
CA GLY A 377 18.73 -16.47 -31.37
C GLY A 377 18.79 -17.33 -30.11
N PHE A 378 18.79 -16.68 -28.94
CA PHE A 378 18.77 -17.36 -27.64
C PHE A 378 17.54 -18.27 -27.46
N GLY A 379 16.35 -17.82 -27.84
CA GLY A 379 15.13 -18.61 -27.72
C GLY A 379 15.17 -19.91 -28.52
N LYS A 380 15.76 -19.91 -29.74
CA LYS A 380 15.94 -21.11 -30.56
C LYS A 380 16.89 -22.11 -29.91
N GLU A 381 18.04 -21.64 -29.42
CA GLU A 381 19.05 -22.46 -28.76
C GLU A 381 18.51 -23.05 -27.45
N ALA A 382 17.77 -22.25 -26.67
CA ALA A 382 17.26 -22.66 -25.37
C ALA A 382 16.28 -23.84 -25.40
N VAL A 383 15.65 -24.10 -26.55
CA VAL A 383 14.65 -25.16 -26.74
C VAL A 383 15.07 -26.23 -27.74
N GLU A 384 16.33 -26.23 -28.16
CA GLU A 384 16.84 -27.28 -29.04
C GLU A 384 16.64 -28.66 -28.38
N ASN A 385 15.95 -29.56 -29.08
CA ASN A 385 15.55 -30.89 -28.59
C ASN A 385 14.60 -30.90 -27.38
N ILE A 386 13.89 -29.79 -27.10
CA ILE A 386 12.91 -29.69 -26.02
C ILE A 386 11.49 -29.78 -26.55
N ILE A 387 10.66 -30.57 -25.88
CA ILE A 387 9.26 -30.76 -26.23
C ILE A 387 8.44 -29.59 -25.66
N PRO A 388 7.56 -28.95 -26.45
CA PRO A 388 6.72 -27.89 -25.94
C PRO A 388 5.68 -28.44 -24.97
N PHE A 389 5.46 -27.74 -23.84
CA PHE A 389 4.36 -28.07 -22.92
C PHE A 389 3.00 -27.66 -23.49
N TYR A 390 2.99 -26.69 -24.42
CA TYR A 390 1.81 -26.27 -25.17
C TYR A 390 2.11 -26.27 -26.66
N LYS A 391 1.23 -26.90 -27.45
CA LYS A 391 1.24 -26.80 -28.91
C LYS A 391 -0.19 -26.63 -29.41
N LYS A 392 -0.43 -25.59 -30.21
CA LYS A 392 -1.73 -25.32 -30.80
C LYS A 392 -2.14 -26.47 -31.70
N LYS A 393 -3.31 -27.06 -31.44
CA LYS A 393 -3.89 -28.08 -32.33
C LYS A 393 -4.28 -27.41 -33.65
N LYS A 394 -3.69 -27.87 -34.77
CA LYS A 394 -4.23 -27.56 -36.10
C LYS A 394 -5.46 -28.42 -36.29
N PHE A 395 -6.65 -27.81 -36.37
CA PHE A 395 -7.82 -28.52 -36.86
C PHE A 395 -7.55 -28.86 -38.33
N GLY A 396 -7.39 -30.15 -38.62
CA GLY A 396 -7.31 -30.65 -39.99
C GLY A 396 -8.66 -30.49 -40.67
N VAL A 397 -8.64 -29.83 -41.82
CA VAL A 397 -9.58 -30.11 -42.91
C VAL A 397 -9.30 -31.57 -43.31
N PHE A 398 -10.35 -32.40 -43.30
CA PHE A 398 -10.31 -33.77 -43.82
C PHE A 398 -10.09 -33.77 -45.33
#